data_AF-A0A847QPL5-F1
#
_entry.id   AF-A0A847QPL5-F1
#
_cell.length_a   1.000
_cell.length_b   1.000
_cell.length_c   1.000
_cell.angle_alpha   90.00
_cell.angle_beta   90.00
_cell.angle_gamma   90.00
#
_symmetry.space_group_name_H-M   'P 1'
#
loop_
_entity.id
_entity.type
_entity.pdbx_description
1 polymer ?
#
loop_
_entity_poly.entity_id
_entity_poly.type
_entity_poly.pdbx_seq_one_letter_code
_entity_poly.pdbx_strand_id
1 'polypeptide(L)'
;GYQIEELKNSRENTKCCGYSGLVFCEDKDLATKAVLDRVEESSLDYLVYCTVCRNYFISVGKPTYHILDVIFGQDSPEIASKPAPTLRQQEENRRKLKRTLLQEFYQDGGKNSRGEGPLLFIDPQLHRLLEERLIDEDKIQEVILSAEEQNRKLLNPKNNHYIASLQPGIITYWVEYAPKDGGYEVYNAYSHRIKIGEGD
;
A
#
# COMPACT_ATOMS: atom_id res chain seq x y z
N GLY A 1 22.72 17.37 -19.58
CA GLY A 1 21.94 18.32 -18.75
C GLY A 1 20.69 18.70 -19.50
N TYR A 2 19.63 19.11 -18.80
CA TYR A 2 18.33 19.44 -19.41
C TYR A 2 18.23 20.93 -19.74
N GLN A 3 17.58 21.25 -20.86
CA GLN A 3 17.08 22.60 -21.13
C GLN A 3 15.62 22.64 -20.68
N ILE A 4 15.28 23.62 -19.86
CA ILE A 4 13.95 23.77 -19.29
C ILE A 4 13.40 25.13 -19.70
N GLU A 5 12.15 25.12 -20.15
CA GLU A 5 11.38 26.33 -20.47
C GLU A 5 10.20 26.43 -19.51
N GLU A 6 10.05 27.58 -18.85
CA GLU A 6 8.88 27.84 -18.01
C GLU A 6 7.68 28.22 -18.89
N LEU A 7 6.51 27.67 -18.57
CA LEU A 7 5.26 28.07 -19.21
C LEU A 7 4.94 29.54 -18.90
N LYS A 8 4.22 30.20 -19.81
CA LYS A 8 3.87 31.63 -19.72
C LYS A 8 3.34 32.07 -18.34
N ASN A 9 2.49 31.23 -17.73
CA ASN A 9 1.88 31.50 -16.43
C ASN A 9 2.58 30.71 -15.32
N SER A 10 3.91 30.74 -15.21
CA SER A 10 4.63 30.02 -14.15
C SER A 10 4.51 30.73 -12.78
N ARG A 11 4.97 30.05 -11.71
CA ARG A 11 5.11 30.57 -10.35
C ARG A 11 3.76 31.00 -9.76
N GLU A 12 3.60 32.26 -9.38
CA GLU A 12 2.41 32.80 -8.73
C GLU A 12 1.15 32.70 -9.60
N ASN A 13 1.33 32.61 -10.92
CA ASN A 13 0.23 32.52 -11.89
C ASN A 13 -0.04 31.09 -12.38
N THR A 14 0.55 30.07 -11.73
CA THR A 14 0.47 28.67 -12.19
C THR A 14 -0.96 28.18 -12.28
N LYS A 15 -1.40 27.88 -13.50
CA LYS A 15 -2.69 27.24 -13.73
C LYS A 15 -2.67 25.78 -13.27
N CYS A 16 -3.74 25.36 -12.60
CA CYS A 16 -4.00 23.97 -12.22
C CYS A 16 -4.21 23.10 -13.47
N CYS A 17 -3.95 21.79 -13.36
CA CYS A 17 -4.26 20.82 -14.42
C CYS A 17 -5.77 20.56 -14.58
N GLY A 18 -6.61 21.02 -13.66
CA GLY A 18 -8.07 20.82 -13.70
C GLY A 18 -8.58 19.55 -13.02
N TYR A 19 -7.69 18.65 -12.58
CA TYR A 19 -8.08 17.40 -11.92
C TYR A 19 -8.46 17.60 -10.43
N SER A 20 -7.71 18.44 -9.71
CA SER A 20 -7.85 18.62 -8.27
C SER A 20 -8.94 19.63 -7.90
N GLY A 21 -9.30 19.71 -6.61
CA GLY A 21 -10.30 20.64 -6.10
C GLY A 21 -11.75 20.23 -6.37
N LEU A 22 -11.99 18.94 -6.59
CA LEU A 22 -13.29 18.34 -6.95
C LEU A 22 -13.85 18.77 -8.32
N VAL A 23 -13.19 19.64 -9.08
CA VAL A 23 -13.67 20.08 -10.41
C VAL A 23 -13.93 18.89 -11.32
N PHE A 24 -13.00 17.94 -11.41
CA PHE A 24 -13.20 16.73 -12.20
C PHE A 24 -14.38 15.85 -11.73
N CYS A 25 -14.69 15.89 -10.43
CA CYS A 25 -15.80 15.12 -9.85
C CYS A 25 -17.16 15.81 -10.08
N GLU A 26 -17.19 17.15 -10.07
CA GLU A 26 -18.39 17.97 -10.21
C GLU A 26 -18.73 18.26 -11.68
N ASP A 27 -17.73 18.66 -12.47
CA ASP A 27 -17.86 19.06 -13.87
C ASP A 27 -16.67 18.56 -14.71
N LYS A 28 -16.90 17.42 -15.38
CA LYS A 28 -15.90 16.77 -16.23
C LYS A 28 -15.57 17.56 -17.48
N ASP A 29 -16.53 18.32 -18.02
CA ASP A 29 -16.32 19.07 -19.25
C ASP A 29 -15.42 20.28 -18.97
N LEU A 30 -15.67 20.96 -17.85
CA LEU A 30 -14.80 22.03 -17.37
C LEU A 30 -13.38 21.52 -17.06
N ALA A 31 -13.25 20.39 -16.38
CA ALA A 31 -11.96 19.78 -16.09
C ALA A 31 -11.21 19.42 -17.39
N THR A 32 -11.92 18.84 -18.38
CA THR A 32 -11.36 18.47 -19.68
C THR A 32 -10.91 19.71 -20.45
N LYS A 33 -11.70 20.79 -20.44
CA LYS A 33 -11.29 22.06 -21.03
C LYS A 33 -10.05 22.62 -20.35
N ALA A 34 -9.99 22.60 -19.03
CA ALA A 34 -8.84 23.11 -18.28
C ALA A 34 -7.54 22.37 -18.61
N VAL A 35 -7.58 21.04 -18.76
CA VAL A 35 -6.37 20.28 -19.13
C VAL A 35 -5.98 20.49 -20.59
N LEU A 36 -6.94 20.59 -21.51
CA LEU A 36 -6.67 20.89 -22.92
C LEU A 36 -6.04 22.29 -23.09
N ASP A 37 -6.64 23.31 -22.48
CA ASP A 37 -6.10 24.67 -22.44
C ASP A 37 -4.68 24.70 -21.85
N ARG A 38 -4.37 23.78 -20.91
CA ARG A 38 -3.07 23.70 -20.25
C ARG A 38 -2.02 23.07 -21.14
N VAL A 39 -2.31 21.97 -21.83
CA VAL A 39 -1.30 21.24 -22.65
C VAL A 39 -0.94 21.96 -23.94
N GLU A 40 -1.80 22.88 -24.39
CA GLU A 40 -1.55 23.74 -25.56
C GLU A 40 -0.58 24.90 -25.28
N GLU A 41 -0.24 25.19 -24.02
CA GLU A 41 0.63 26.33 -23.67
C GLU A 41 2.09 26.18 -24.16
N SER A 42 2.50 24.97 -24.54
CA SER A 42 3.81 24.71 -25.15
C SER A 42 3.76 23.43 -25.96
N SER A 43 4.55 23.36 -27.04
CA SER A 43 4.72 22.15 -27.84
C SER A 43 5.67 21.13 -27.19
N LEU A 44 6.52 21.55 -26.24
CA LEU A 44 7.52 20.69 -25.58
C LEU A 44 6.87 19.72 -24.59
N ASP A 45 7.54 18.61 -24.32
CA ASP A 45 7.14 17.65 -23.27
C ASP A 45 7.13 18.31 -21.89
N TYR A 46 6.25 17.86 -21.01
CA TYR A 46 6.07 18.48 -19.70
C TYR A 46 6.90 17.81 -18.62
N LEU A 47 7.36 18.59 -17.65
CA LEU A 47 7.97 18.13 -16.41
C LEU A 47 7.10 18.57 -15.23
N VAL A 48 6.69 17.63 -14.39
CA VAL A 48 5.84 17.90 -13.23
C VAL A 48 6.36 17.22 -11.97
N TYR A 49 6.00 17.74 -10.81
CA TYR A 49 6.29 17.11 -9.50
C TYR A 49 5.06 16.40 -8.90
N CYS A 50 3.91 16.51 -9.55
CA CYS A 50 2.65 15.97 -9.07
C CYS A 50 2.23 14.79 -9.96
N THR A 51 2.05 13.62 -9.37
CA THR A 51 1.61 12.40 -10.05
C THR A 51 0.22 12.54 -10.69
N VAL A 52 -0.67 13.31 -10.08
CA VAL A 52 -2.00 13.60 -10.63
C VAL A 52 -1.89 14.45 -11.89
N CYS A 53 -1.09 15.52 -11.88
CA CYS A 53 -0.84 16.33 -13.08
C CYS A 53 -0.23 15.48 -14.20
N ARG A 54 0.77 14.65 -13.88
CA ARG A 54 1.40 13.73 -14.85
C ARG A 54 0.35 12.85 -15.52
N ASN A 55 -0.46 12.17 -14.71
CA ASN A 55 -1.48 11.25 -15.21
C ASN A 55 -2.54 11.97 -16.04
N TYR A 56 -2.94 13.18 -15.65
CA TYR A 56 -4.00 13.90 -16.36
C TYR A 56 -3.53 14.48 -17.69
N PHE A 57 -2.31 15.02 -17.77
CA PHE A 57 -1.72 15.45 -19.04
C PHE A 57 -1.53 14.28 -20.02
N ILE A 58 -1.07 13.13 -19.53
CA ILE A 58 -0.96 11.91 -20.36
C ILE A 58 -2.32 11.43 -20.83
N SER A 59 -3.39 11.59 -20.04
CA SER A 59 -4.74 11.19 -20.45
C SER A 59 -5.27 11.95 -21.67
N VAL A 60 -4.72 13.14 -21.96
CA VAL A 60 -5.01 13.93 -23.16
C VAL A 60 -3.85 13.93 -24.17
N GLY A 61 -2.92 12.98 -24.05
CA GLY A 61 -1.88 12.73 -25.03
C GLY A 61 -0.63 13.62 -24.94
N LYS A 62 -0.44 14.36 -23.83
CA LYS A 62 0.76 15.19 -23.62
C LYS A 62 1.86 14.36 -22.92
N PRO A 63 3.00 14.06 -23.57
CA PRO A 63 4.11 13.37 -22.91
C PRO A 63 4.57 14.18 -21.70
N THR A 64 4.64 13.51 -20.55
CA THR A 64 4.90 14.18 -19.27
C THR A 64 5.81 13.34 -18.37
N TYR A 65 6.99 13.88 -18.07
CA TYR A 65 7.92 13.36 -17.08
C TYR A 65 7.51 13.76 -15.67
N HIS A 66 7.70 12.86 -14.71
CA HIS A 66 7.72 13.22 -13.30
C HIS A 66 9.15 13.62 -12.88
N ILE A 67 9.30 14.57 -11.96
CA ILE A 67 10.62 15.02 -11.48
C ILE A 67 11.46 13.86 -10.92
N LEU A 68 10.80 12.85 -10.34
CA LEU A 68 11.48 11.65 -9.85
C LEU A 68 12.08 10.80 -10.97
N ASP A 69 11.46 10.78 -12.16
CA ASP A 69 12.03 10.07 -13.32
C ASP A 69 13.39 10.69 -13.68
N VAL A 70 13.48 12.02 -13.66
CA VAL A 70 14.72 12.76 -13.91
C VAL A 70 15.75 12.57 -12.79
N ILE A 71 15.32 12.69 -11.53
CA ILE A 71 16.23 12.55 -10.36
C ILE A 71 16.89 11.17 -10.32
N PHE A 72 16.15 10.11 -10.70
CA PHE A 72 16.65 8.75 -10.71
C PHE A 72 17.21 8.29 -12.06
N GLY A 73 17.34 9.19 -13.06
CA GLY A 73 17.87 8.88 -14.39
C GLY A 73 17.04 7.84 -15.15
N GLN A 74 15.73 7.85 -14.92
CA GLN A 74 14.73 7.00 -15.57
C GLN A 74 13.88 7.79 -16.58
N ASP A 75 14.24 9.03 -16.90
CA ASP A 75 13.55 9.81 -17.92
C ASP A 75 13.83 9.22 -19.31
N SER A 76 12.79 8.66 -19.94
CA SER A 76 12.81 8.24 -21.34
C SER A 76 11.51 8.65 -22.03
N PRO A 77 11.50 8.80 -23.38
CA PRO A 77 10.27 9.09 -24.12
C PRO A 77 9.16 8.07 -23.87
N GLU A 78 9.52 6.80 -23.67
CA GLU A 78 8.58 5.73 -23.31
C GLU A 78 7.97 5.97 -21.91
N ILE A 79 8.78 6.44 -20.94
CA ILE A 79 8.32 6.76 -19.59
C ILE A 79 7.44 8.01 -19.58
N ALA A 80 7.76 9.05 -20.34
CA ALA A 80 6.92 10.24 -20.48
C ALA A 80 5.56 9.95 -21.10
N SER A 81 5.49 8.96 -22.00
CA SER A 81 4.26 8.57 -22.70
C SER A 81 3.51 7.43 -22.01
N LYS A 82 4.07 6.85 -20.93
CA LYS A 82 3.49 5.70 -20.25
C LYS A 82 2.12 6.05 -19.66
N PRO A 83 1.05 5.31 -20.01
CA PRO A 83 -0.30 5.53 -19.50
C PRO A 83 -0.36 5.60 -17.98
N ALA A 84 -1.30 6.39 -17.45
CA ALA A 84 -1.56 6.46 -16.02
C ALA A 84 -1.95 5.06 -15.48
N PRO A 85 -1.47 4.67 -14.28
CA PRO A 85 -1.92 3.44 -13.66
C PRO A 85 -3.41 3.52 -13.33
N THR A 86 -4.12 2.41 -13.51
CA THR A 86 -5.51 2.25 -13.05
C THR A 86 -5.62 2.40 -11.54
N LEU A 87 -6.83 2.67 -11.02
CA LEU A 87 -7.06 2.77 -9.57
C LEU A 87 -6.58 1.53 -8.82
N ARG A 88 -6.87 0.33 -9.34
CA ARG A 88 -6.40 -0.94 -8.77
C ARG A 88 -4.88 -1.02 -8.70
N GLN A 89 -4.19 -0.68 -9.79
CA GLN A 89 -2.73 -0.66 -9.82
C GLN A 89 -2.14 0.38 -8.85
N GLN A 90 -2.79 1.53 -8.68
CA GLN A 90 -2.35 2.54 -7.71
C GLN A 90 -2.45 2.02 -6.27
N GLU A 91 -3.53 1.32 -5.92
CA GLU A 91 -3.67 0.68 -4.61
C GLU A 91 -2.64 -0.43 -4.40
N GLU A 92 -2.46 -1.31 -5.39
CA GLU A 92 -1.46 -2.39 -5.35
C GLU A 92 -0.04 -1.83 -5.19
N ASN A 93 0.32 -0.80 -5.96
CA ASN A 93 1.60 -0.11 -5.86
C ASN A 93 1.79 0.52 -4.47
N ARG A 94 0.75 1.14 -3.90
CA ARG A 94 0.79 1.71 -2.54
C ARG A 94 1.01 0.63 -1.48
N ARG A 95 0.28 -0.49 -1.56
CA ARG A 95 0.44 -1.63 -0.64
C ARG A 95 1.87 -2.20 -0.73
N LYS A 96 2.35 -2.43 -1.95
CA LYS A 96 3.71 -2.93 -2.21
C LYS A 96 4.78 -1.99 -1.66
N LEU A 97 4.70 -0.70 -1.98
CA LEU A 97 5.65 0.31 -1.52
C LEU A 97 5.68 0.39 0.00
N LYS A 98 4.49 0.44 0.64
CA LYS A 98 4.38 0.45 2.10
C LYS A 98 5.07 -0.77 2.72
N ARG A 99 4.80 -1.96 2.20
CA ARG A 99 5.42 -3.21 2.68
C ARG A 99 6.95 -3.16 2.55
N THR A 100 7.45 -2.77 1.38
CA THR A 100 8.91 -2.67 1.13
C THR A 100 9.58 -1.68 2.09
N LEU A 101 9.03 -0.47 2.23
CA LEU A 101 9.62 0.55 3.10
C LEU A 101 9.59 0.17 4.58
N LEU A 102 8.52 -0.50 5.03
CA LEU A 102 8.42 -1.00 6.40
C LEU A 102 9.46 -2.10 6.68
N GLN A 103 9.70 -2.99 5.72
CA GLN A 103 10.74 -4.02 5.84
C GLN A 103 12.16 -3.42 5.81
N GLU A 104 12.39 -2.40 4.99
CA GLU A 104 13.72 -1.82 4.79
C GLU A 104 14.15 -0.86 5.91
N PHE A 105 13.26 0.00 6.39
CA PHE A 105 13.61 1.11 7.28
C PHE A 105 13.14 0.95 8.72
N TYR A 106 12.21 0.04 9.00
CA TYR A 106 11.74 -0.20 10.35
C TYR A 106 12.19 -1.59 10.79
N GLN A 107 13.24 -1.66 11.62
CA GLN A 107 13.72 -2.90 12.22
C GLN A 107 12.63 -3.65 13.03
N ASP A 108 11.54 -2.98 13.41
CA ASP A 108 10.34 -3.57 14.06
C ASP A 108 9.06 -3.49 13.19
N GLY A 109 9.10 -2.83 12.03
CA GLY A 109 7.96 -2.66 11.11
C GLY A 109 7.79 -3.78 10.09
N GLY A 110 8.65 -4.78 10.19
CA GLY A 110 8.68 -5.98 9.39
C GLY A 110 9.87 -6.81 9.84
N LYS A 111 9.96 -7.14 11.15
CA LYS A 111 10.74 -8.31 11.54
C LYS A 111 10.09 -9.51 10.86
N ASN A 112 10.55 -9.79 9.63
CA ASN A 112 10.93 -11.14 9.26
C ASN A 112 12.03 -11.55 10.24
N SER A 113 11.69 -11.77 11.51
CA SER A 113 12.48 -12.68 12.30
C SER A 113 12.25 -14.03 11.64
N ARG A 114 13.06 -14.36 10.65
CA ARG A 114 13.45 -15.76 10.39
C ARG A 114 14.27 -16.28 11.59
N GLY A 115 13.82 -16.00 12.81
CA GLY A 115 14.15 -16.73 14.01
C GLY A 115 13.07 -17.77 14.18
N GLU A 116 13.46 -18.94 14.67
CA GLU A 116 12.72 -20.19 14.89
C GLU A 116 11.30 -20.00 15.50
N GLY A 117 10.37 -19.43 14.73
CA GLY A 117 8.95 -19.49 15.03
C GLY A 117 8.44 -20.92 14.84
N PRO A 118 7.34 -21.30 15.50
CA PRO A 118 6.82 -22.65 15.35
C PRO A 118 6.41 -22.92 13.90
N LEU A 119 6.57 -24.17 13.47
CA LEU A 119 6.14 -24.61 12.14
C LEU A 119 4.63 -24.36 11.98
N LEU A 120 4.22 -23.67 10.91
CA LEU A 120 2.82 -23.40 10.63
C LEU A 120 2.32 -24.25 9.46
N PHE A 121 1.17 -24.89 9.64
CA PHE A 121 0.43 -25.57 8.57
C PHE A 121 -0.78 -24.72 8.22
N ILE A 122 -0.75 -24.09 7.04
CA ILE A 122 -1.80 -23.17 6.57
C ILE A 122 -2.37 -23.70 5.26
N ASP A 123 -3.69 -23.84 5.18
CA ASP A 123 -4.37 -24.23 3.95
C ASP A 123 -4.16 -23.16 2.84
N PRO A 124 -3.91 -23.55 1.56
CA PRO A 124 -3.69 -22.59 0.49
C PRO A 124 -4.81 -21.57 0.25
N GLN A 125 -6.06 -21.89 0.59
CA GLN A 125 -7.17 -20.94 0.51
C GLN A 125 -7.09 -19.93 1.66
N LEU A 126 -6.75 -20.39 2.86
CA LEU A 126 -6.52 -19.51 4.01
C LEU A 126 -5.31 -18.59 3.77
N HIS A 127 -4.23 -19.09 3.19
CA HIS A 127 -3.06 -18.26 2.86
C HIS A 127 -3.44 -17.07 1.98
N ARG A 128 -4.27 -17.28 0.94
CA ARG A 128 -4.77 -16.17 0.09
C ARG A 128 -5.62 -15.18 0.88
N LEU A 129 -6.49 -15.68 1.77
CA LEU A 129 -7.30 -14.82 2.63
C LEU A 129 -6.44 -13.97 3.58
N LEU A 130 -5.36 -14.53 4.11
CA LEU A 130 -4.40 -13.82 4.96
C LEU A 130 -3.66 -12.73 4.17
N GLU A 131 -3.24 -13.02 2.95
CA GLU A 131 -2.65 -12.02 2.04
C GLU A 131 -3.62 -10.86 1.74
N GLU A 132 -4.89 -11.16 1.46
CA GLU A 132 -5.94 -10.15 1.27
C GLU A 132 -6.16 -9.28 2.52
N ARG A 133 -6.04 -9.89 3.70
CA ARG A 133 -6.14 -9.21 5.01
C ARG A 133 -4.84 -8.51 5.43
N LEU A 134 -3.76 -8.65 4.67
CA LEU A 134 -2.42 -8.14 5.00
C LEU A 134 -1.95 -8.66 6.38
N ILE A 135 -2.17 -9.93 6.65
CA ILE A 135 -1.70 -10.63 7.85
C ILE A 135 -0.56 -11.55 7.43
N ASP A 136 0.65 -11.21 7.85
CA ASP A 136 1.85 -12.00 7.57
C ASP A 136 1.99 -13.18 8.55
N GLU A 137 2.61 -14.28 8.12
CA GLU A 137 2.83 -15.48 8.96
C GLU A 137 3.61 -15.17 10.24
N ASP A 138 4.57 -14.25 10.19
CA ASP A 138 5.33 -13.82 11.37
C ASP A 138 4.42 -13.29 12.49
N LYS A 139 3.32 -12.60 12.12
CA LYS A 139 2.34 -12.10 13.09
C LYS A 139 1.53 -13.23 13.70
N ILE A 140 1.27 -14.27 12.93
CA ILE A 140 0.61 -15.49 13.42
C ILE A 140 1.53 -16.21 14.40
N GLN A 141 2.81 -16.37 14.06
CA GLN A 141 3.83 -16.97 14.94
C GLN A 141 3.98 -16.17 16.24
N GLU A 142 4.04 -14.84 16.16
CA GLU A 142 4.15 -13.94 17.33
C GLU A 142 2.97 -14.10 18.29
N VAL A 143 1.74 -14.18 17.75
CA VAL A 143 0.52 -14.41 18.55
C VAL A 143 0.58 -15.79 19.22
N ILE A 144 0.90 -16.84 18.47
CA ILE A 144 0.96 -18.21 19.01
C ILE A 144 2.04 -18.33 20.09
N LEU A 145 3.26 -17.84 19.82
CA LEU A 145 4.36 -17.87 20.79
C LEU A 145 3.98 -17.15 22.09
N SER A 146 3.47 -15.92 21.99
CA SER A 146 3.05 -15.17 23.18
C SER A 146 1.93 -15.88 23.94
N ALA A 147 1.00 -16.53 23.23
CA ALA A 147 -0.12 -17.23 23.83
C ALA A 147 0.31 -18.51 24.57
N GLU A 148 1.26 -19.24 23.99
CA GLU A 148 1.84 -20.46 24.58
C GLU A 148 2.74 -20.13 25.78
N GLU A 149 3.60 -19.12 25.67
CA GLU A 149 4.50 -18.70 26.75
C GLU A 149 3.75 -18.17 27.97
N GLN A 150 2.69 -17.40 27.75
CA GLN A 150 1.95 -16.72 28.82
C GLN A 150 0.66 -17.46 29.19
N ASN A 151 0.39 -18.59 28.53
CA ASN A 151 -0.85 -19.34 28.63
C ASN A 151 -2.12 -18.47 28.44
N ARG A 152 -2.04 -17.46 27.57
CA ARG A 152 -3.12 -16.51 27.26
C ARG A 152 -3.88 -16.93 26.00
N LYS A 153 -4.63 -18.03 26.11
CA LYS A 153 -5.40 -18.63 25.01
C LYS A 153 -6.73 -19.20 25.49
N LEU A 154 -7.74 -19.13 24.64
CA LEU A 154 -9.08 -19.66 24.89
C LEU A 154 -9.28 -20.96 24.13
N LEU A 155 -9.61 -22.04 24.82
CA LEU A 155 -9.96 -23.32 24.18
C LEU A 155 -11.43 -23.28 23.74
N ASN A 156 -11.68 -23.55 22.47
CA ASN A 156 -13.00 -23.83 21.95
C ASN A 156 -13.30 -25.34 22.09
N PRO A 157 -14.21 -25.76 22.99
CA PRO A 157 -14.45 -27.17 23.27
C PRO A 157 -15.16 -27.92 22.13
N LYS A 158 -15.69 -27.21 21.12
CA LYS A 158 -16.42 -27.85 20.00
C LYS A 158 -15.49 -28.45 18.97
N ASN A 159 -14.34 -27.81 18.74
CA ASN A 159 -13.37 -28.21 17.71
C ASN A 159 -11.97 -28.43 18.28
N ASN A 160 -11.76 -28.21 19.58
CA ASN A 160 -10.45 -28.24 20.24
C ASN A 160 -9.42 -27.25 19.67
N HIS A 161 -9.89 -26.15 19.07
CA HIS A 161 -9.01 -25.08 18.62
C HIS A 161 -8.75 -24.09 19.76
N TYR A 162 -7.56 -23.50 19.74
CA TYR A 162 -7.22 -22.36 20.57
C TYR A 162 -7.46 -21.07 19.81
N ILE A 163 -8.00 -20.07 20.49
CA ILE A 163 -8.07 -18.69 20.01
C ILE A 163 -7.19 -17.85 20.93
N ALA A 164 -6.23 -17.16 20.34
CA ALA A 164 -5.38 -16.23 21.05
C ALA A 164 -5.34 -14.88 20.38
N SER A 165 -4.91 -13.87 21.12
CA SER A 165 -4.77 -12.52 20.59
C SER A 165 -3.53 -11.82 21.14
N LEU A 166 -2.91 -11.00 20.29
CA LEU A 166 -1.80 -10.13 20.68
C LEU A 166 -2.00 -8.76 20.05
N GLN A 167 -1.65 -7.71 20.79
CA GLN A 167 -1.69 -6.33 20.30
C GLN A 167 -0.27 -5.76 20.11
N PRO A 168 0.43 -6.09 19.01
CA PRO A 168 1.66 -5.41 18.64
C PRO A 168 1.32 -3.97 18.18
N GLY A 169 1.65 -2.99 19.02
CA GLY A 169 1.39 -1.58 18.75
C GLY A 169 -0.10 -1.22 18.85
N ILE A 170 -0.71 -0.78 17.74
CA ILE A 170 -2.10 -0.28 17.73
C ILE A 170 -3.11 -1.24 17.09
N ILE A 171 -2.66 -2.37 16.53
CA ILE A 171 -3.49 -3.39 15.90
C ILE A 171 -3.48 -4.63 16.78
N THR A 172 -4.64 -5.20 17.03
CA THR A 172 -4.78 -6.51 17.68
C THR A 172 -5.00 -7.57 16.60
N TYR A 173 -4.25 -8.66 16.71
CA TYR A 173 -4.37 -9.83 15.85
C TYR A 173 -4.99 -10.96 16.67
N TRP A 174 -5.89 -11.72 16.05
CA TRP A 174 -6.45 -12.95 16.59
C TRP A 174 -6.10 -14.11 15.68
N VAL A 175 -5.73 -15.23 16.28
CA VAL A 175 -5.37 -16.46 15.57
C VAL A 175 -6.17 -17.61 16.17
N GLU A 176 -6.80 -18.40 15.31
CA GLU A 176 -7.39 -19.69 15.64
C GLU A 176 -6.47 -20.80 15.15
N TYR A 177 -5.99 -21.65 16.06
CA TYR A 177 -4.97 -22.66 15.77
C TYR A 177 -5.10 -23.91 16.65
N ALA A 178 -4.48 -25.02 16.23
CA ALA A 178 -4.32 -26.23 17.04
C ALA A 178 -2.93 -26.86 16.86
N PRO A 179 -2.38 -27.59 17.86
CA PRO A 179 -1.11 -28.29 17.71
C PRO A 179 -1.15 -29.36 16.61
N LYS A 180 -0.12 -29.43 15.77
CA LYS A 180 0.01 -30.42 14.68
C LYS A 180 1.47 -30.70 14.36
N ASP A 181 1.87 -31.97 14.34
CA ASP A 181 3.19 -32.44 13.83
C ASP A 181 4.41 -31.61 14.28
N GLY A 182 4.48 -31.24 15.56
CA GLY A 182 5.59 -30.44 16.11
C GLY A 182 5.51 -28.94 15.82
N GLY A 183 4.38 -28.48 15.27
CA GLY A 183 4.02 -27.08 15.04
C GLY A 183 2.54 -26.84 15.30
N TYR A 184 1.92 -25.97 14.51
CA TYR A 184 0.51 -25.59 14.65
C TYR A 184 -0.19 -25.52 13.30
N GLU A 185 -1.40 -26.06 13.23
CA GLU A 185 -2.33 -25.83 12.14
C GLU A 185 -3.13 -24.56 12.41
N VAL A 186 -3.21 -23.68 11.41
CA VAL A 186 -3.92 -22.41 11.50
C VAL A 186 -5.25 -22.55 10.74
N TYR A 187 -6.35 -22.22 11.42
CA TYR A 187 -7.69 -22.31 10.85
C TYR A 187 -8.24 -20.94 10.44
N ASN A 188 -7.81 -19.86 11.11
CA ASN A 188 -8.21 -18.50 10.78
C ASN A 188 -7.28 -17.49 11.45
N ALA A 189 -7.14 -16.30 10.84
CA ALA A 189 -6.60 -15.13 11.54
C ALA A 189 -7.25 -13.84 11.03
N TYR A 190 -7.45 -12.88 11.94
CA TYR A 190 -8.03 -11.58 11.62
C TYR A 190 -7.41 -10.49 12.50
N SER A 191 -7.57 -9.23 12.09
CA SER A 191 -7.01 -8.10 12.81
C SER A 191 -7.98 -6.93 12.87
N HIS A 192 -7.96 -6.20 13.98
CA HIS A 192 -8.76 -5.01 14.21
C HIS A 192 -8.03 -4.01 15.10
N ARG A 193 -8.38 -2.73 14.95
CA ARG A 193 -7.87 -1.65 15.79
C ARG A 193 -8.71 -1.53 17.07
N ILE A 194 -8.70 -2.57 17.89
CA ILE A 194 -9.41 -2.63 19.17
C ILE A 194 -8.41 -2.98 20.26
N LYS A 195 -8.41 -2.23 21.37
CA LYS A 195 -7.67 -2.64 22.58
C LYS A 195 -8.52 -3.64 23.35
N ILE A 196 -7.96 -4.81 23.64
CA ILE A 196 -8.58 -5.73 24.59
C ILE A 196 -8.20 -5.24 25.98
N GLY A 197 -9.21 -4.85 26.78
CA GLY A 197 -8.98 -4.58 28.20
C GLY A 197 -8.75 -5.90 28.93
N GLU A 198 -7.73 -5.96 29.78
CA GLU A 198 -7.66 -7.01 30.80
C GLU A 198 -8.81 -6.73 31.78
N GLY A 199 -9.71 -7.70 31.96
CA GLY A 199 -10.74 -7.59 32.99
C GLY A 199 -10.08 -7.67 34.37
N ASP A 200 -10.39 -6.71 35.24
CA ASP A 200 -10.02 -6.75 36.67
C ASP A 200 -10.64 -7.97 37.39
#